data_AF-A0A3D6B1S8-F1
#
_entry.id   AF-A0A3D6B1S8-F1
#
_cell.length_a   1.000
_cell.length_b   1.000
_cell.length_c   1.000
_cell.angle_alpha   90.00
_cell.angle_beta   90.00
_cell.angle_gamma   90.00
#
_symmetry.space_group_name_H-M   'P 1'
#
loop_
_entity.id
_entity.type
_entity.pdbx_description
1 polymer ?
#
loop_
_entity_poly.entity_id
_entity_poly.type
_entity_poly.pdbx_seq_one_letter_code
_entity_poly.pdbx_strand_id
1 'polypeptide(L)'
;MVTHNNFYFLKNVTEAQESPMTVNTQGEILTLQVEGTATSVSLQVFGISDMASDEWHLLTGFTSNYDLITSITSKGLYTFGIEGVAKIKVNLLSVTGGKASVFGKITKGV
;
A
#
# COMPACT_ATOMS: atom_id res chain seq x y z
N MET A 1 17.76 13.08 4.05
CA MET A 1 16.32 12.79 3.97
C MET A 1 16.11 11.46 4.68
N VAL A 2 15.37 11.41 5.78
CA VAL A 2 15.17 10.17 6.56
C VAL A 2 14.10 9.34 5.85
N THR A 3 14.49 8.24 5.21
CA THR A 3 13.56 7.25 4.67
C THR A 3 13.00 6.47 5.85
N HIS A 4 11.75 6.72 6.23
CA HIS A 4 11.08 5.89 7.21
C HIS A 4 10.69 4.60 6.51
N ASN A 5 11.28 3.47 6.92
CA ASN A 5 10.93 2.16 6.38
C ASN A 5 9.58 1.65 6.92
N ASN A 6 9.02 2.31 7.94
CA ASN A 6 7.77 1.96 8.60
C ASN A 6 6.93 3.23 8.78
N PHE A 7 5.72 3.26 8.24
CA PHE A 7 4.86 4.44 8.30
C PHE A 7 3.40 4.09 8.00
N TYR A 8 2.48 5.00 8.31
CA TYR A 8 1.11 4.90 7.84
C TYR A 8 0.98 5.59 6.50
N PHE A 9 0.49 4.88 5.49
CA PHE A 9 0.02 5.51 4.26
C PHE A 9 -1.29 6.27 4.54
N LEU A 10 -2.19 5.66 5.31
CA LEU A 10 -3.46 6.23 5.75
C LEU A 10 -3.68 5.86 7.22
N LYS A 11 -4.24 6.76 8.03
CA LYS A 11 -4.49 6.51 9.46
C LYS A 11 -5.88 6.98 9.87
N ASN A 12 -6.70 6.06 10.39
CA ASN A 12 -8.05 6.32 10.90
C ASN A 12 -8.99 7.02 9.91
N VAL A 13 -8.89 6.67 8.63
CA VAL A 13 -9.69 7.28 7.56
C VAL A 13 -11.09 6.66 7.49
N THR A 14 -12.08 7.49 7.15
CA THR A 14 -13.52 7.14 7.14
C THR A 14 -14.17 7.28 5.77
N GLU A 15 -13.41 7.69 4.76
CA GLU A 15 -13.89 7.90 3.40
C GLU A 15 -12.78 7.59 2.39
N ALA A 16 -13.18 7.45 1.13
CA ALA A 16 -12.27 7.20 0.01
C ALA A 16 -11.27 8.35 -0.15
N GLN A 17 -9.99 8.02 -0.27
CA GLN A 17 -8.92 8.98 -0.48
C GLN A 17 -7.64 8.31 -0.98
N GLU A 18 -6.78 9.10 -1.61
CA GLU A 18 -5.41 8.69 -1.94
C GLU A 18 -4.46 9.08 -0.79
N SER A 19 -3.46 8.23 -0.53
CA SER A 19 -2.37 8.61 0.36
C SER A 19 -1.40 9.58 -0.33
N PRO A 20 -0.60 10.34 0.45
CA PRO A 20 0.64 10.88 -0.08
C PRO A 20 1.51 9.77 -0.69
N MET A 21 2.34 10.13 -1.68
CA MET A 21 3.32 9.21 -2.22
C MET A 21 4.51 9.04 -1.28
N THR A 22 5.12 7.86 -1.31
CA THR A 22 6.40 7.57 -0.68
C THR A 22 7.43 7.20 -1.74
N VAL A 23 8.64 7.74 -1.60
CA VAL A 23 9.78 7.38 -2.44
C VAL A 23 10.37 6.06 -1.93
N ASN A 24 10.50 5.09 -2.81
CA ASN A 24 11.24 3.86 -2.56
C ASN A 24 12.69 4.06 -3.00
N THR A 25 13.61 4.15 -2.05
CA THR A 25 15.01 4.40 -2.37
C THR A 25 15.76 3.14 -2.72
N GLN A 26 15.51 2.03 -2.01
CA GLN A 26 16.22 0.75 -2.18
C GLN A 26 15.42 -0.46 -1.65
N GLY A 27 14.10 -0.36 -1.52
CA GLY A 27 13.26 -1.45 -1.04
C GLY A 27 12.85 -2.40 -2.15
N GLU A 28 12.71 -3.68 -1.80
CA GLU A 28 12.30 -4.74 -2.72
C GLU A 28 10.93 -5.30 -2.37
N ILE A 29 10.55 -5.22 -1.10
CA ILE A 29 9.29 -5.75 -0.58
C ILE A 29 8.56 -4.67 0.21
N LEU A 30 7.28 -4.49 -0.10
CA LEU A 30 6.33 -3.72 0.70
C LEU A 30 5.36 -4.68 1.38
N THR A 31 5.32 -4.63 2.71
CA THR A 31 4.27 -5.27 3.50
C THR A 31 3.27 -4.22 3.95
N LEU A 32 1.99 -4.44 3.66
CA LEU A 32 0.88 -3.62 4.14
C LEU A 32 0.07 -4.37 5.19
N GLN A 33 -0.25 -3.68 6.29
CA GLN A 33 -1.22 -4.08 7.27
C GLN A 33 -2.44 -3.17 7.16
N VAL A 34 -3.59 -3.74 6.83
CA VAL A 34 -4.88 -3.05 6.82
C VAL A 34 -5.62 -3.41 8.10
N GLU A 35 -5.92 -2.40 8.90
CA GLU A 35 -6.51 -2.54 10.23
C GLU A 35 -7.60 -1.50 10.51
N GLY A 36 -8.28 -1.64 11.65
CA GLY A 36 -9.33 -0.72 12.10
C GLY A 36 -10.70 -1.37 12.30
N THR A 37 -11.71 -0.53 12.47
CA THR A 37 -13.08 -0.94 12.82
C THR A 37 -13.99 -1.11 11.61
N ALA A 38 -13.55 -0.72 10.41
CA ALA A 38 -14.34 -0.86 9.19
C ALA A 38 -14.80 -2.31 8.96
N THR A 39 -16.05 -2.46 8.50
CA THR A 39 -16.65 -3.76 8.15
C THR A 39 -16.29 -4.17 6.72
N SER A 40 -16.07 -3.20 5.84
CA SER A 40 -15.55 -3.41 4.49
C SER A 40 -14.58 -2.30 4.10
N VAL A 41 -13.61 -2.66 3.27
CA VAL A 41 -12.58 -1.78 2.70
C VAL A 41 -12.34 -2.18 1.25
N SER A 42 -11.94 -1.24 0.41
CA SER A 42 -11.41 -1.54 -0.93
C SER A 42 -10.21 -0.64 -1.17
N LEU A 43 -9.02 -1.23 -1.26
CA LEU A 43 -7.74 -0.52 -1.33
C LEU A 43 -6.91 -1.05 -2.50
N GLN A 44 -6.30 -0.14 -3.26
CA GLN A 44 -5.37 -0.48 -4.34
C GLN A 44 -3.99 0.11 -4.04
N VAL A 45 -2.95 -0.54 -4.55
CA VAL A 45 -1.56 -0.08 -4.43
C VAL A 45 -1.05 0.29 -5.81
N PHE A 46 -0.46 1.47 -5.92
CA PHE A 46 0.07 1.98 -7.17
C PHE A 46 1.56 2.27 -7.05
N GLY A 47 2.28 2.09 -8.16
CA GLY A 47 3.71 2.36 -8.26
C GLY A 47 4.07 3.11 -9.54
N ILE A 48 5.19 3.82 -9.48
CA ILE A 48 5.88 4.39 -10.66
C ILE A 48 7.30 3.83 -10.68
N SER A 49 7.73 3.26 -11.81
CA SER A 49 9.11 2.77 -12.00
C SER A 49 10.09 3.85 -12.42
N ASP A 50 9.65 4.80 -13.25
CA ASP A 50 10.47 5.92 -13.70
C ASP A 50 10.23 7.18 -12.83
N MET A 51 11.28 7.69 -12.17
CA MET A 51 11.20 8.90 -11.34
C MET A 51 10.77 10.15 -12.13
N ALA A 52 11.03 10.18 -13.44
CA ALA A 52 10.65 11.27 -14.34
C ALA A 52 9.21 11.12 -14.88
N SER A 53 8.57 9.97 -14.65
CA SER A 53 7.19 9.73 -15.03
C SER A 53 6.22 10.14 -13.92
N ASP A 54 5.03 10.57 -14.36
CA ASP A 54 3.85 10.80 -13.53
C ASP A 54 2.77 9.73 -13.76
N GLU A 55 3.07 8.69 -14.55
CA GLU A 55 2.16 7.58 -14.82
C GLU A 55 2.18 6.56 -13.68
N TRP A 56 1.02 6.37 -13.03
CA TRP A 56 0.83 5.42 -11.95
C TRP A 56 0.29 4.10 -12.48
N HIS A 57 0.97 3.01 -12.14
CA HIS A 57 0.54 1.66 -12.50
C HIS A 57 0.03 0.89 -11.28
N LEU A 58 -1.08 0.17 -11.47
CA LEU A 58 -1.63 -0.70 -10.44
C LEU A 58 -0.66 -1.87 -10.18
N LEU A 59 -0.28 -2.07 -8.92
CA LEU A 59 0.59 -3.17 -8.53
C LEU A 59 -0.23 -4.42 -8.21
N THR A 60 0.35 -5.57 -8.53
CA THR A 60 -0.16 -6.87 -8.08
C THR A 60 0.59 -7.29 -6.81
N GLY A 61 -0.15 -7.78 -5.83
CA GLY A 61 0.39 -8.29 -4.58
C GLY A 61 -0.11 -9.69 -4.26
N PHE A 62 0.17 -10.12 -3.04
CA PHE A 62 -0.17 -11.44 -2.52
C PHE A 62 -0.87 -11.33 -1.17
N THR A 63 -1.85 -12.20 -0.93
CA THR A 63 -2.39 -12.46 0.40
C THR A 63 -1.42 -13.33 1.21
N SER A 64 -1.69 -13.52 2.51
CA SER A 64 -0.92 -14.48 3.33
C SER A 64 -1.05 -15.94 2.87
N ASN A 65 -2.04 -16.24 2.03
CA ASN A 65 -2.23 -17.56 1.41
C ASN A 65 -1.56 -17.65 0.02
N TYR A 66 -0.79 -16.62 -0.38
CA TYR A 66 -0.14 -16.51 -1.69
C TYR A 66 -1.09 -16.36 -2.89
N ASP A 67 -2.35 -15.97 -2.65
CA ASP A 67 -3.26 -15.62 -3.73
C ASP A 67 -2.87 -14.28 -4.35
N LEU A 68 -2.88 -14.18 -5.69
CA LEU A 68 -2.66 -12.93 -6.41
C LEU A 68 -3.83 -11.98 -6.24
N ILE A 69 -3.53 -10.71 -5.95
CA ILE A 69 -4.53 -9.66 -5.79
C ILE A 69 -4.10 -8.36 -6.47
N THR A 70 -5.08 -7.62 -6.98
CA THR A 70 -4.92 -6.24 -7.45
C THR A 70 -5.73 -5.25 -6.60
N SER A 71 -6.52 -5.74 -5.66
CA SER A 71 -7.27 -4.96 -4.68
C SER A 71 -7.34 -5.71 -3.35
N ILE A 72 -7.18 -4.97 -2.25
CA ILE A 72 -7.33 -5.43 -0.88
C ILE A 72 -8.77 -5.13 -0.44
N THR A 73 -9.55 -6.17 -0.17
CA THR A 73 -10.99 -6.06 0.16
C THR A 73 -11.31 -6.36 1.62
N SER A 74 -10.29 -6.70 2.42
CA SER A 74 -10.45 -7.05 3.82
C SER A 74 -9.27 -6.54 4.66
N LYS A 75 -9.44 -6.58 5.98
CA LYS A 75 -8.34 -6.32 6.92
C LYS A 75 -7.39 -7.51 6.93
N GLY A 76 -6.10 -7.26 7.05
CA GLY A 76 -5.08 -8.32 7.01
C GLY A 76 -3.69 -7.82 6.64
N LEU A 77 -2.81 -8.78 6.37
CA LEU A 77 -1.44 -8.56 5.90
C LEU A 77 -1.32 -8.93 4.42
N TYR A 78 -0.67 -8.05 3.67
CA TYR A 78 -0.48 -8.18 2.23
C TYR A 78 0.96 -7.84 1.85
N THR A 79 1.47 -8.47 0.81
CA THR A 79 2.85 -8.29 0.36
C THR A 79 2.90 -7.93 -1.11
N PHE A 80 3.73 -6.95 -1.46
CA PHE A 80 3.93 -6.47 -2.82
C PHE A 80 5.44 -6.49 -3.13
N GLY A 81 5.81 -7.03 -4.28
CA GLY A 81 7.14 -6.82 -4.85
C GLY A 81 7.24 -5.39 -5.39
N ILE A 82 8.24 -4.66 -4.94
CA ILE A 82 8.47 -3.25 -5.31
C ILE A 82 9.90 -3.00 -5.80
N GLU A 83 10.63 -4.06 -6.13
CA GLU A 83 11.93 -3.94 -6.80
C GLU A 83 11.77 -3.17 -8.13
N GLY A 84 12.60 -2.16 -8.35
CA GLY A 84 12.51 -1.28 -9.51
C GLY A 84 11.32 -0.31 -9.51
N VAL A 85 10.52 -0.27 -8.44
CA VAL A 85 9.49 0.77 -8.24
C VAL A 85 10.11 1.92 -7.47
N ALA A 86 9.98 3.14 -7.98
CA ALA A 86 10.62 4.33 -7.42
C ALA A 86 9.69 5.17 -6.52
N LYS A 87 8.38 5.20 -6.81
CA LYS A 87 7.36 5.87 -5.99
C LYS A 87 6.19 4.93 -5.76
N ILE A 88 5.59 5.00 -4.58
CA ILE A 88 4.47 4.14 -4.17
C ILE A 88 3.40 5.00 -3.51
N LYS A 89 2.13 4.71 -3.80
CA LYS A 89 0.97 5.25 -3.06
C LYS A 89 -0.09 4.17 -2.88
N VAL A 90 -1.04 4.41 -1.98
CA VAL A 90 -2.24 3.58 -1.85
C VAL A 90 -3.48 4.43 -2.08
N ASN A 91 -4.46 3.84 -2.75
CA ASN A 91 -5.74 4.46 -3.06
C ASN A 91 -6.83 3.69 -2.33
N LEU A 92 -7.43 4.29 -1.31
CA LEU A 92 -8.61 3.74 -0.64
C LEU A 92 -9.84 4.14 -1.46
N LEU A 93 -10.41 3.19 -2.17
CA LEU A 93 -11.59 3.40 -3.03
C LEU A 93 -12.88 3.46 -2.23
N SER A 94 -12.96 2.70 -1.14
CA SER A 94 -14.12 2.71 -0.24
C SER A 94 -13.77 2.18 1.15
N VAL A 95 -14.52 2.66 2.14
CA VAL A 95 -14.52 2.17 3.52
C VAL A 95 -15.94 2.33 4.07
N THR A 96 -16.44 1.33 4.79
CA THR A 96 -17.79 1.37 5.36
C THR A 96 -17.82 0.75 6.75
N GLY A 97 -18.73 1.23 7.60
CA GLY A 97 -18.99 0.66 8.92
C GLY A 97 -17.87 0.90 9.95
N GLY A 98 -16.97 1.87 9.71
CA GLY A 98 -15.91 2.19 10.66
C GLY A 98 -14.75 2.94 10.01
N LYS A 99 -13.58 2.85 10.65
CA LYS A 99 -12.34 3.47 10.17
C LYS A 99 -11.36 2.43 9.66
N ALA A 100 -10.54 2.81 8.69
CA ALA A 100 -9.43 2.01 8.20
C ALA A 100 -8.09 2.73 8.45
N SER A 101 -7.05 1.95 8.71
CA SER A 101 -5.65 2.40 8.70
C SER A 101 -4.85 1.45 7.83
N VAL A 102 -3.90 2.00 7.08
CA VAL A 102 -2.98 1.26 6.21
C VAL A 102 -1.57 1.56 6.66
N PHE A 103 -1.02 0.64 7.45
CA PHE A 103 0.37 0.68 7.86
C PHE A 103 1.22 -0.04 6.82
N GLY A 104 2.38 0.53 6.48
CA GLY A 104 3.31 -0.02 5.51
C GLY A 104 4.71 -0.19 6.10
N LYS A 105 5.36 -1.26 5.68
CA LYS A 105 6.76 -1.54 5.95
C LYS A 105 7.48 -1.89 4.65
N ILE A 106 8.59 -1.20 4.37
CA ILE A 106 9.46 -1.46 3.23
C ILE A 106 10.74 -2.16 3.73
N THR A 107 11.11 -3.26 3.07
CA THR A 107 12.33 -4.03 3.37
C THR A 107 13.14 -4.31 2.10
N LYS A 108 14.44 -4.44 2.27
CA LYS A 108 15.31 -5.12 1.29
C LYS A 108 15.07 -6.62 1.38
N GLY A 109 15.10 -7.33 0.27
CA GLY A 109 15.21 -8.78 0.27
C GLY A 109 16.52 -9.20 0.93
N VAL A 110 16.54 -10.45 1.37
CA VAL A 110 17.67 -11.06 2.10
C VAL A 110 18.73 -11.55 1.14
#